data_AF-Q16UW3-F1
#
_entry.id   AF-Q16UW3-F1
#
_cell.length_a   1.000
_cell.length_b   1.000
_cell.length_c   1.000
_cell.angle_alpha   90.00
_cell.angle_beta   90.00
_cell.angle_gamma   90.00
#
_symmetry.space_group_name_H-M   'P 1'
#
loop_
_entity.id
_entity.type
_entity.pdbx_description
1 polymer ?
#
loop_
_entity_poly.entity_id
_entity_poly.type
_entity_poly.pdbx_seq_one_letter_code
_entity_poly.pdbx_strand_id
1 'polypeptide(L)'
;MSSGFPYQHAQQNGQSVQPQQHQPYETTDAVNQRFLERTDPPELAHCLSCEGTFQKQSIADVIKHYADQSHGQFYSPCLYCRGKVHRYRDGKGLQYYHDCYRSTKKLDQ
;
A
#
# COMPACT_ATOMS: atom_id res chain seq x y z
N MET A 1 -54.54 30.19 -32.65
CA MET A 1 -55.14 28.86 -32.91
C MET A 1 -53.99 27.86 -33.03
N SER A 2 -54.13 26.75 -32.33
CA SER A 2 -53.08 25.89 -31.79
C SER A 2 -52.26 25.15 -32.85
N SER A 3 -50.93 25.30 -32.81
CA SER A 3 -49.97 24.49 -33.56
C SER A 3 -49.60 23.26 -32.74
N GLY A 4 -50.32 22.15 -32.97
CA GLY A 4 -49.95 20.82 -32.48
C GLY A 4 -49.51 19.96 -33.65
N PHE A 5 -48.22 19.63 -33.73
CA PHE A 5 -47.72 18.61 -34.64
C PHE A 5 -47.31 17.36 -33.83
N PRO A 6 -47.63 16.15 -34.34
CA PRO A 6 -47.62 14.90 -33.59
C PRO A 6 -46.23 14.25 -33.51
N TYR A 7 -46.03 13.48 -32.45
CA TYR A 7 -44.91 12.57 -32.24
C TYR A 7 -44.90 11.43 -33.27
N GLN A 8 -43.73 11.15 -33.83
CA GLN A 8 -43.35 9.85 -34.37
C GLN A 8 -42.01 9.46 -33.74
N HIS A 9 -41.90 8.24 -33.22
CA HIS A 9 -40.91 7.25 -33.65
C HIS A 9 -41.11 5.91 -32.90
N ALA A 10 -41.52 4.93 -33.71
CA ALA A 10 -41.31 3.48 -33.69
C ALA A 10 -40.96 2.74 -32.38
N GLN A 11 -41.85 1.80 -32.05
CA GLN A 11 -41.60 0.58 -31.27
C GLN A 11 -40.63 -0.35 -31.99
N GLN A 12 -39.73 -0.99 -31.23
CA GLN A 12 -39.37 -2.42 -31.35
C GLN A 12 -38.29 -2.75 -30.32
N ASN A 13 -38.59 -3.64 -29.37
CA ASN A 13 -38.00 -4.98 -29.28
C ASN A 13 -38.47 -5.62 -27.96
N GLY A 14 -39.12 -6.78 -28.05
CA GLY A 14 -39.63 -7.49 -26.90
C GLY A 14 -38.54 -8.22 -26.13
N GLN A 15 -38.72 -8.30 -24.80
CA GLN A 15 -38.16 -9.38 -24.00
C GLN A 15 -39.07 -9.61 -22.79
N SER A 16 -39.48 -10.86 -22.67
CA SER A 16 -40.44 -11.44 -21.73
C SER A 16 -39.89 -11.36 -20.30
N VAL A 17 -40.65 -10.78 -19.37
CA VAL A 17 -40.31 -10.77 -17.94
C VAL A 17 -40.98 -11.97 -17.27
N GLN A 18 -40.19 -12.96 -16.85
CA GLN A 18 -40.61 -13.98 -15.89
C GLN A 18 -40.57 -13.40 -14.46
N PRO A 19 -41.57 -13.65 -13.60
CA PRO A 19 -41.50 -13.27 -12.19
C PRO A 19 -40.77 -14.36 -11.39
N GLN A 20 -39.60 -14.03 -10.84
CA GLN A 20 -38.83 -14.93 -9.97
C GLN A 20 -39.36 -14.88 -8.52
N GLN A 21 -39.56 -16.08 -7.96
CA GLN A 21 -40.09 -16.36 -6.63
C GLN A 21 -39.24 -15.77 -5.50
N HIS A 22 -39.93 -15.27 -4.46
CA HIS A 22 -39.38 -14.88 -3.18
C HIS A 22 -38.69 -16.08 -2.49
N GLN A 23 -37.39 -15.98 -2.25
CA GLN A 23 -36.66 -16.79 -1.28
C GLN A 23 -36.47 -15.97 0.01
N PRO A 24 -36.68 -16.58 1.20
CA PRO A 24 -36.50 -15.90 2.47
C PRO A 24 -35.01 -15.62 2.70
N TYR A 25 -34.69 -14.40 3.11
CA TYR A 25 -33.36 -13.98 3.48
C TYR A 25 -32.97 -14.66 4.80
N GLU A 26 -32.06 -15.63 4.72
CA GLU A 26 -31.26 -16.01 5.89
C GLU A 26 -30.14 -14.96 6.02
N THR A 27 -30.22 -14.16 7.09
CA THR A 27 -29.23 -13.16 7.45
C THR A 27 -27.92 -13.86 7.83
N THR A 28 -27.07 -14.13 6.85
CA THR A 28 -25.67 -14.44 7.08
C THR A 28 -24.97 -13.13 7.41
N ASP A 29 -24.64 -12.97 8.70
CA ASP A 29 -23.89 -11.82 9.22
C ASP A 29 -22.50 -11.80 8.54
N ALA A 30 -22.39 -11.04 7.45
CA ALA A 30 -21.19 -10.90 6.63
C ALA A 30 -20.15 -10.01 7.31
N VAL A 31 -19.89 -10.26 8.59
CA VAL A 31 -18.98 -9.48 9.40
C VAL A 31 -17.58 -10.11 9.35
N ASN A 32 -16.73 -9.47 8.54
CA ASN A 32 -15.29 -9.34 8.74
C ASN A 32 -14.39 -10.59 8.63
N GLN A 33 -14.29 -11.18 7.44
CA GLN A 33 -13.08 -11.94 7.05
C GLN A 33 -11.89 -11.03 6.65
N ARG A 34 -12.04 -9.69 6.64
CA ARG A 34 -10.96 -8.74 6.36
C ARG A 34 -9.97 -8.53 7.52
N PHE A 35 -10.27 -9.05 8.70
CA PHE A 35 -9.43 -8.96 9.91
C PHE A 35 -8.72 -10.27 10.25
N LEU A 36 -8.58 -11.21 9.30
CA LEU A 36 -7.52 -12.21 9.44
C LEU A 36 -6.21 -11.46 9.26
N GLU A 37 -5.63 -11.02 10.38
CA GLU A 37 -4.23 -10.64 10.51
C GLU A 37 -3.40 -11.73 9.84
N ARG A 38 -2.99 -11.48 8.59
CA ARG A 38 -1.85 -12.18 8.03
C ARG A 38 -0.68 -11.74 8.89
N THR A 39 -0.32 -12.56 9.85
CA THR A 39 0.99 -12.51 10.48
C THR A 39 1.99 -12.94 9.40
N ASP A 40 2.20 -12.09 8.40
CA ASP A 40 3.28 -12.28 7.45
C ASP A 40 4.56 -12.41 8.28
N PRO A 41 5.37 -13.46 8.05
CA PRO A 41 6.58 -13.66 8.83
C PRO A 41 7.46 -12.41 8.74
N PRO A 42 8.09 -11.98 9.85
CA PRO A 42 8.89 -10.77 9.86
C PRO A 42 9.97 -10.86 8.78
N GLU A 43 9.94 -9.93 7.81
CA GLU A 43 10.97 -9.87 6.78
C GLU A 43 12.30 -9.54 7.46
N LEU A 44 13.29 -10.43 7.34
CA LEU A 44 14.65 -10.16 7.81
C LEU A 44 15.35 -9.24 6.81
N ALA A 45 15.96 -8.19 7.33
CA ALA A 45 16.81 -7.28 6.60
C ALA A 45 18.27 -7.40 7.07
N HIS A 46 19.21 -7.21 6.15
CA HIS A 46 20.64 -7.26 6.40
C HIS A 46 21.26 -5.88 6.16
N CYS A 47 21.83 -5.28 7.21
CA CYS A 47 22.47 -3.99 7.15
C CYS A 47 23.88 -4.11 6.54
N LEU A 48 24.16 -3.35 5.48
CA LEU A 48 25.48 -3.36 4.84
C LEU A 48 26.50 -2.44 5.54
N SER A 49 26.07 -1.74 6.60
CA SER A 49 26.91 -0.77 7.30
C SER A 49 27.56 -1.35 8.56
N CYS A 50 26.92 -2.35 9.17
CA CYS A 50 27.42 -3.10 10.33
C CYS A 50 27.41 -4.62 10.11
N GLU A 51 26.98 -5.09 8.93
CA GLU A 51 26.83 -6.52 8.59
C GLU A 51 25.85 -7.30 9.49
N GLY A 52 25.09 -6.61 10.34
CA GLY A 52 24.06 -7.19 11.20
C GLY A 52 22.76 -7.47 10.47
N THR A 53 21.97 -8.41 11.00
CA THR A 53 20.59 -8.66 10.57
C THR A 53 19.59 -8.11 11.58
N PHE A 54 18.44 -7.66 11.09
CA PHE A 54 17.35 -7.13 11.93
C PHE A 54 15.98 -7.45 11.32
N GLN A 55 14.94 -7.46 12.14
CA GLN A 55 13.57 -7.65 11.65
C GLN A 55 13.04 -6.32 11.11
N LYS A 56 12.47 -6.35 9.90
CA LYS A 56 11.87 -5.19 9.24
C LYS A 56 10.38 -5.45 9.04
N GLN A 57 9.58 -5.11 10.05
CA GLN A 57 8.12 -5.10 9.93
C GLN A 57 7.63 -3.71 9.49
N SER A 58 8.34 -2.67 9.94
CA SER A 58 8.01 -1.28 9.68
C SER A 58 9.28 -0.45 9.42
N ILE A 59 9.11 0.80 9.00
CA ILE A 59 10.22 1.76 8.91
C ILE A 59 10.79 2.11 10.29
N ALA A 60 9.98 2.00 11.36
CA ALA A 60 10.42 2.27 12.72
C ALA A 60 11.51 1.28 13.17
N ASP A 61 11.43 0.03 12.74
CA ASP A 61 12.46 -0.97 13.04
C ASP A 61 13.80 -0.64 12.35
N VAL A 62 13.73 -0.10 11.13
CA VAL A 62 14.92 0.37 10.41
C VAL A 62 15.53 1.56 11.16
N ILE A 63 14.72 2.56 11.53
CA ILE A 63 15.18 3.73 12.29
C ILE A 63 15.82 3.29 13.61
N LYS A 64 15.15 2.39 14.35
CA LYS A 64 15.65 1.85 15.60
C LYS A 64 16.99 1.15 15.43
N HIS A 65 17.15 0.31 14.41
CA HIS A 65 18.43 -0.35 14.13
C HIS A 65 19.57 0.66 13.94
N TYR A 66 19.35 1.72 13.17
CA TYR A 66 20.35 2.78 12.93
C TYR A 66 20.55 3.75 14.10
N ALA A 67 19.64 3.75 15.09
CA ALA A 67 19.77 4.53 16.31
C ALA A 67 20.49 3.75 17.44
N ASP A 68 20.19 2.46 17.57
CA ASP A 68 20.69 1.61 18.67
C ASP A 68 22.13 1.15 18.45
N GLN A 69 22.56 1.01 17.18
CA GLN A 69 23.87 0.49 16.82
C GLN A 69 24.69 1.55 16.08
N SER A 70 26.00 1.57 16.34
CA SER A 70 26.92 2.41 15.58
C SER A 70 27.25 1.77 14.22
N HIS A 71 27.03 2.52 13.14
CA HIS A 71 27.37 2.09 11.78
C HIS A 71 28.62 2.81 11.29
N GLY A 72 29.69 2.04 11.08
CA GLY A 72 30.99 2.59 10.66
C GLY A 72 31.04 2.97 9.18
N GLN A 73 30.31 2.25 8.33
CA GLN A 73 30.28 2.49 6.89
C GLN A 73 29.01 3.23 6.47
N PHE A 74 29.12 4.14 5.51
CA PHE A 74 27.98 4.74 4.83
C PHE A 74 28.27 4.79 3.34
N TYR A 75 27.22 4.70 2.52
CA TYR A 75 27.37 4.60 1.07
C TYR A 75 27.70 5.94 0.42
N SER A 76 26.95 6.97 0.78
CA SER A 76 27.12 8.31 0.25
C SER A 76 26.56 9.35 1.22
N PRO A 77 27.00 10.62 1.12
CA PRO A 77 26.33 11.71 1.80
C PRO A 77 25.01 12.06 1.09
N CYS A 78 23.99 12.42 1.88
CA CYS A 78 22.74 12.98 1.35
C CYS A 78 23.04 14.31 0.65
N LEU A 79 22.49 14.49 -0.56
CA LEU A 79 22.71 15.70 -1.36
C LEU A 79 22.10 16.96 -0.72
N TYR A 80 21.10 16.79 0.17
CA TYR A 80 20.36 17.89 0.78
C TYR A 80 20.95 18.32 2.14
N CYS A 81 21.08 17.40 3.09
CA CYS A 81 21.53 17.73 4.45
C CYS A 81 22.98 17.32 4.73
N ARG A 82 23.68 16.71 3.75
CA ARG A 82 25.03 16.14 3.92
C ARG A 82 25.15 15.03 4.98
N GLY A 83 24.02 14.52 5.49
CA GLY A 83 24.00 13.41 6.43
C GLY A 83 24.34 12.06 5.79
N LYS A 84 24.59 11.04 6.61
CA LYS A 84 25.04 9.72 6.14
C LYS A 84 23.89 8.89 5.58
N VAL A 85 24.03 8.38 4.36
CA VAL A 85 23.09 7.44 3.75
C VAL A 85 23.62 6.02 3.92
N HIS A 86 22.80 5.15 4.49
CA HIS A 86 23.10 3.76 4.73
C HIS A 86 22.32 2.85 3.76
N ARG A 87 22.79 1.62 3.62
CA ARG A 87 22.14 0.61 2.76
C ARG A 87 21.86 -0.66 3.55
N TYR A 88 20.74 -1.29 3.23
CA TYR A 88 20.39 -2.60 3.73
C TYR A 88 19.75 -3.43 2.62
N ARG A 89 19.82 -4.75 2.74
CA ARG A 89 19.18 -5.70 1.83
C ARG A 89 17.99 -6.34 2.51
N ASP A 90 16.85 -6.38 1.85
CA ASP A 90 15.65 -7.10 2.31
C ASP A 90 15.16 -8.07 1.23
N GLY A 91 14.02 -8.73 1.45
CA GLY A 91 13.41 -9.65 0.47
C GLY A 91 13.07 -9.00 -0.87
N LYS A 92 13.04 -7.67 -0.95
CA LYS A 92 12.73 -6.89 -2.17
C LYS A 92 13.98 -6.38 -2.87
N GLY A 93 15.16 -6.58 -2.30
CA GLY A 93 16.45 -6.21 -2.88
C GLY A 93 17.21 -5.19 -2.04
N LEU A 94 17.90 -4.27 -2.71
CA LEU A 94 18.73 -3.26 -2.06
C LEU A 94 17.90 -2.01 -1.75
N GLN A 95 17.94 -1.58 -0.49
CA GLN A 95 17.23 -0.41 0.02
C GLN A 95 18.20 0.60 0.60
N TYR A 96 17.77 1.87 0.62
CA TYR A 96 18.53 3.00 1.13
C TYR A 96 17.80 3.62 2.31
N TYR A 97 18.54 3.88 3.38
CA TYR A 97 18.01 4.53 4.56
C TYR A 97 18.85 5.76 4.90
N HIS A 98 18.17 6.85 5.21
CA HIS A 98 18.78 8.07 5.68
C HIS A 98 17.76 8.89 6.48
N ASP A 99 18.15 9.30 7.67
CA ASP A 99 17.35 10.16 8.53
C ASP A 99 17.52 11.64 8.13
N CYS A 100 16.65 12.12 7.24
CA CYS A 100 16.51 13.53 6.94
C CYS A 100 15.03 13.90 6.86
N TYR A 101 14.72 15.11 7.31
CA TYR A 101 13.38 15.68 7.21
C TYR A 101 12.81 15.67 5.77
N ARG A 102 13.68 15.75 4.75
CA ARG A 102 13.27 15.69 3.34
C ARG A 102 12.98 14.26 2.84
N SER A 103 13.75 13.26 3.27
CA SER A 103 13.55 11.86 2.85
C SER A 103 12.28 11.26 3.46
N THR A 104 11.89 11.70 4.66
CA THR A 104 10.69 11.21 5.36
C THR A 104 9.38 11.73 4.79
N LYS A 105 9.36 12.90 4.13
CA LYS A 105 8.14 13.49 3.55
C LYS A 105 7.93 13.26 2.05
N LYS A 106 8.75 12.42 1.39
CA LYS A 106 8.65 12.14 -0.06
C LYS A 106 8.54 13.41 -0.92
N LEU A 107 9.23 14.47 -0.55
CA LEU A 107 9.18 15.77 -1.26
C LEU A 107 9.88 15.76 -2.63
N ASP A 108 10.44 14.61 -3.03
CA ASP A 108 11.21 14.37 -4.25
C ASP A 108 10.49 13.36 -5.17
N GLN A 109 9.14 13.37 -5.18
CA GLN A 109 8.34 12.67 -6.21
C GLN A 109 8.15 13.54 -7.45
#